data_AF-A0A926R8H5-F1
#
_entry.id   AF-A0A926R8H5-F1
#
_cell.length_a   1.000
_cell.length_b   1.000
_cell.length_c   1.000
_cell.angle_alpha   90.00
_cell.angle_beta   90.00
_cell.angle_gamma   90.00
#
_symmetry.space_group_name_H-M   'P 1'
#
loop_
_entity.id
_entity.type
_entity.pdbx_description
1 polymer ?
#
loop_
_entity_poly.entity_id
_entity_poly.type
_entity_poly.pdbx_seq_one_letter_code
_entity_poly.pdbx_strand_id
1 'polypeptide(L)'
;EKIINKFKEIRSERLKLLGESQSKEIEKRIFLQSIDLNWKSHIQYLEQLRQVIGLRSYGQRDPLIEYKKEAFELFSNLLDKLKLDYITILMNLKVVEQPKEEANSKTNEGILNNPKCLLVINKEQKISRNERCEATGKKFKNCCGAL
;
A
#
# COMPACT_ATOMS: atom_id res chain seq x y z
N GLU A 1 27.38 7.26 17.27
CA GLU A 1 27.55 8.20 16.13
C GLU A 1 27.39 7.55 14.74
N LYS A 2 28.06 6.42 14.44
CA LYS A 2 28.01 5.79 13.11
C LYS A 2 26.60 5.50 12.54
N ILE A 3 25.66 5.05 13.36
CA ILE A 3 24.28 4.71 12.92
C ILE A 3 23.51 5.97 12.49
N ILE A 4 23.66 7.07 13.22
CA ILE A 4 22.97 8.34 12.91
C ILE A 4 23.48 8.90 11.58
N ASN A 5 24.78 8.80 11.32
CA ASN A 5 25.37 9.22 10.06
C ASN A 5 24.83 8.39 8.89
N LYS A 6 24.79 7.06 9.04
CA LYS A 6 24.23 6.17 8.02
C LYS A 6 22.75 6.45 7.74
N PHE A 7 21.95 6.74 8.77
CA PHE A 7 20.55 7.14 8.60
C PHE A 7 20.43 8.46 7.81
N LYS A 8 21.27 9.45 8.10
CA LYS A 8 21.31 10.73 7.37
C LYS A 8 21.69 10.53 5.91
N GLU A 9 22.67 9.66 5.62
CA GLU A 9 23.09 9.31 4.26
C GLU A 9 21.93 8.74 3.46
N ILE A 10 21.29 7.67 3.95
CA ILE A 10 20.13 7.01 3.30
C ILE A 10 18.98 8.02 3.09
N ARG A 11 18.71 8.86 4.08
CA ARG A 11 17.67 9.89 3.97
C ARG A 11 18.02 10.91 2.89
N SER A 12 19.29 11.32 2.79
CA SER A 12 19.74 12.28 1.78
C SER A 12 19.66 11.72 0.35
N GLU A 13 19.98 10.43 0.16
CA GLU A 13 19.82 9.73 -1.12
C GLU A 13 18.36 9.68 -1.54
N ARG A 14 17.47 9.33 -0.61
CA ARG A 14 16.02 9.34 -0.85
C ARG A 14 15.50 10.74 -1.21
N LEU A 15 15.96 11.78 -0.53
CA LEU A 15 15.56 13.16 -0.82
C LEU A 15 15.97 13.59 -2.24
N LYS A 16 17.14 13.15 -2.72
CA LYS A 16 17.59 13.43 -4.10
C LYS A 16 16.72 12.73 -5.15
N LEU A 17 16.22 11.53 -4.87
CA LEU A 17 15.38 10.75 -5.79
C LEU A 17 13.92 11.25 -5.87
N LEU A 18 13.26 11.51 -4.74
CA LEU A 18 11.82 11.79 -4.70
C LEU A 18 11.45 13.27 -4.48
N GLY A 19 12.40 14.08 -4.00
CA GLY A 19 12.12 15.42 -3.50
C GLY A 19 11.53 15.43 -2.08
N GLU A 20 11.46 16.62 -1.49
CA GLU A 20 11.19 16.79 -0.06
C GLU A 20 9.75 16.48 0.34
N SER A 21 8.76 16.89 -0.48
CA SER A 21 7.33 16.70 -0.18
C SER A 21 6.95 15.23 -0.17
N GLN A 22 7.32 14.48 -1.22
CA GLN A 22 7.02 13.06 -1.33
C GLN A 22 7.74 12.24 -0.27
N SER A 23 9.01 12.56 0.03
CA SER A 23 9.74 11.88 1.11
C SER A 23 9.08 12.06 2.47
N LYS A 24 8.59 13.26 2.80
CA LYS A 24 7.86 13.52 4.05
C LYS A 24 6.53 12.76 4.09
N GLU A 25 5.81 12.69 2.98
CA GLU A 25 4.55 11.97 2.91
C GLU A 25 4.74 10.47 3.13
N ILE A 26 5.77 9.87 2.51
CA ILE A 26 6.11 8.46 2.69
C ILE A 26 6.45 8.16 4.15
N GLU A 27 7.27 9.00 4.79
CA GLU A 27 7.62 8.84 6.20
C GLU A 27 6.39 8.89 7.10
N LYS A 28 5.49 9.86 6.87
CA LYS A 28 4.23 9.97 7.60
C LYS A 28 3.36 8.73 7.40
N ARG A 29 3.26 8.23 6.16
CA ARG A 29 2.45 7.06 5.83
C ARG A 29 2.98 5.80 6.53
N ILE A 30 4.30 5.59 6.48
CA ILE A 30 4.97 4.49 7.18
C ILE A 30 4.75 4.59 8.68
N PHE A 31 4.89 5.78 9.25
CA PHE A 31 4.67 5.99 10.68
C PHE A 31 3.25 5.61 11.11
N LEU A 32 2.24 6.09 10.38
CA LEU A 32 0.84 5.76 10.65
C LEU A 32 0.58 4.24 10.52
N GLN A 33 1.08 3.62 9.46
CA GLN A 33 0.95 2.18 9.26
C GLN A 33 1.61 1.38 10.39
N SER A 34 2.79 1.80 10.85
CA SER A 34 3.48 1.16 11.98
C SER A 34 2.70 1.31 13.29
N ILE A 35 2.06 2.46 13.53
CA ILE A 35 1.16 2.65 14.67
C ILE A 35 0.00 1.68 14.60
N ASP A 36 -0.71 1.63 13.47
CA ASP A 36 -1.91 0.81 13.31
C ASP A 36 -1.63 -0.68 13.52
N LEU A 37 -0.54 -1.18 12.93
CA LEU A 37 -0.13 -2.59 13.06
C LEU A 37 0.22 -2.94 14.51
N ASN A 38 1.04 -2.10 15.15
CA ASN A 38 1.46 -2.33 16.53
C ASN A 38 0.29 -2.20 17.51
N TRP A 39 -0.58 -1.20 17.32
CA TRP A 39 -1.75 -0.98 18.15
C TRP A 39 -2.74 -2.13 18.06
N LYS A 40 -3.05 -2.61 16.84
CA LYS A 40 -3.92 -3.78 16.65
C LYS A 40 -3.37 -5.01 17.38
N SER A 41 -2.06 -5.26 17.29
CA SER A 41 -1.42 -6.35 18.01
C SER A 41 -1.52 -6.16 19.52
N HIS A 42 -1.28 -4.95 20.02
CA HIS A 42 -1.38 -4.63 21.45
C HIS A 42 -2.78 -4.88 22.02
N ILE A 43 -3.84 -4.47 21.31
CA ILE A 43 -5.21 -4.75 21.73
C ILE A 43 -5.48 -6.26 21.81
N GLN A 44 -4.98 -7.04 20.86
CA GLN A 44 -5.08 -8.50 20.91
C GLN A 44 -4.37 -9.08 22.14
N TYR A 45 -3.19 -8.57 22.49
CA TYR A 45 -2.48 -8.99 23.71
C TYR A 45 -3.24 -8.62 24.98
N LEU A 46 -3.84 -7.43 25.07
CA LEU A 46 -4.63 -7.03 26.23
C LEU A 46 -5.88 -7.91 26.41
N GLU A 47 -6.52 -8.32 25.32
CA GLU A 47 -7.65 -9.24 25.37
C GLU A 47 -7.22 -10.63 25.89
N GLN A 48 -6.10 -11.16 25.39
CA GLN A 48 -5.52 -12.41 25.90
C GLN A 48 -5.14 -12.30 27.38
N LEU A 49 -4.52 -11.19 27.77
CA LEU A 49 -4.14 -10.91 29.15
C LEU A 49 -5.38 -10.94 30.07
N ARG A 50 -6.47 -10.32 29.64
CA ARG A 50 -7.74 -10.29 30.39
C ARG A 50 -8.33 -11.69 30.60
N GLN A 51 -8.19 -12.60 29.64
CA GLN A 51 -8.67 -13.98 29.77
C GLN A 51 -7.85 -14.79 30.79
N VAL A 52 -6.54 -14.55 30.86
CA VAL A 52 -5.61 -15.34 31.71
C VAL A 52 -5.49 -14.75 33.13
N ILE A 53 -5.68 -13.44 33.31
CA ILE A 53 -5.46 -12.76 34.60
C ILE A 53 -6.36 -13.28 35.73
N GLY A 54 -7.52 -13.84 35.39
CA GLY A 54 -8.44 -14.46 36.35
C GLY A 54 -7.79 -15.58 37.17
N LEU A 55 -6.81 -16.30 36.61
CA LEU A 55 -6.07 -17.36 37.30
C LEU A 55 -5.20 -16.83 38.45
N ARG A 56 -4.86 -15.53 38.46
CA ARG A 56 -4.06 -14.91 39.53
C ARG A 56 -4.83 -14.80 40.85
N SER A 57 -6.16 -14.82 40.79
CA SER A 57 -7.03 -14.77 41.97
C SER A 57 -6.83 -15.99 42.90
N TYR A 58 -6.45 -17.15 42.35
CA TYR A 58 -6.10 -18.33 43.14
C TYR A 58 -4.92 -18.10 44.09
N GLY A 59 -4.02 -17.17 43.75
CA GLY A 59 -2.90 -16.74 44.59
C GLY A 59 -3.22 -15.61 45.57
N GLN A 60 -4.51 -15.30 45.79
CA GLN A 60 -4.98 -14.20 46.64
C GLN A 60 -4.47 -12.81 46.20
N ARG A 61 -4.03 -12.68 44.94
CA ARG A 61 -3.68 -11.39 44.35
C ARG A 61 -4.90 -10.79 43.66
N ASP A 62 -5.07 -9.47 43.81
CA ASP A 62 -6.13 -8.75 43.11
C ASP A 62 -5.86 -8.73 41.59
N PRO A 63 -6.71 -9.39 40.77
CA PRO A 63 -6.53 -9.46 39.32
C PRO A 63 -6.51 -8.08 38.65
N LEU A 64 -7.22 -7.08 39.20
CA LEU A 64 -7.27 -5.74 38.62
C LEU A 64 -5.94 -5.00 38.76
N ILE A 65 -5.26 -5.18 39.89
CA ILE A 65 -3.95 -4.56 40.13
C ILE A 65 -2.89 -5.19 39.24
N GLU A 66 -2.87 -6.52 39.14
CA GLU A 66 -1.92 -7.24 38.30
C GLU A 66 -2.16 -6.94 36.82
N TYR A 67 -3.42 -6.89 36.36
CA TYR A 67 -3.76 -6.47 34.99
C TYR A 67 -3.20 -5.07 34.67
N LYS A 68 -3.40 -4.09 35.57
CA LYS A 68 -2.90 -2.72 35.35
C LYS A 68 -1.38 -2.68 35.25
N LYS A 69 -0.66 -3.43 36.09
CA LYS A 69 0.80 -3.50 36.06
C LYS A 69 1.30 -4.12 34.75
N GLU A 70 0.80 -5.30 34.40
CA GLU A 70 1.22 -6.01 33.18
C GLU A 70 0.81 -5.25 31.91
N ALA A 71 -0.39 -4.66 31.88
CA ALA A 71 -0.82 -3.82 30.75
C ALA A 71 0.08 -2.60 30.55
N PHE A 72 0.53 -1.96 31.64
CA PHE A 72 1.46 -0.84 31.56
C PHE A 72 2.82 -1.28 31.01
N GLU A 73 3.36 -2.40 31.49
CA GLU A 73 4.62 -2.95 30.98
C GLU A 73 4.54 -3.32 29.49
N LEU A 74 3.43 -3.95 29.06
CA LEU A 74 3.16 -4.23 27.66
C LEU A 74 3.09 -2.95 26.81
N PHE A 75 2.52 -1.87 27.36
CA PHE A 75 2.45 -0.59 26.66
C PHE A 75 3.83 0.08 26.52
N SER A 76 4.67 0.05 27.56
CA SER A 76 6.04 0.53 27.47
C SER A 76 6.83 -0.24 26.40
N ASN A 77 6.72 -1.57 26.39
CA ASN A 77 7.35 -2.42 25.39
C ASN A 77 6.83 -2.14 23.97
N LEU A 78 5.53 -1.84 23.81
CA LEU A 78 4.94 -1.43 22.54
C LEU A 78 5.60 -0.16 21.99
N LEU A 79 5.79 0.86 22.83
CA LEU A 79 6.39 2.13 22.41
C LEU A 79 7.83 1.95 21.92
N ASP A 80 8.61 1.11 22.56
CA ASP A 80 9.98 0.84 22.14
C ASP A 80 10.03 0.00 20.86
N LYS A 81 9.14 -0.99 20.75
CA LYS A 81 8.97 -1.77 19.51
C LYS A 81 8.60 -0.88 18.33
N LEU A 82 7.66 0.05 18.52
CA LEU A 82 7.22 0.97 17.48
C LEU A 82 8.36 1.86 16.96
N LYS A 83 9.22 2.36 17.86
CA LYS A 83 10.41 3.14 17.46
C LYS A 83 11.37 2.29 16.63
N LEU A 84 11.64 1.06 17.06
CA LEU A 84 12.54 0.14 16.37
C LEU A 84 12.00 -0.25 14.99
N ASP A 85 10.71 -0.61 14.89
CA ASP A 85 10.06 -0.96 13.64
C ASP A 85 10.11 0.21 12.66
N TYR A 86 9.77 1.42 13.12
CA TYR A 86 9.80 2.61 12.29
C TYR A 86 11.20 2.89 11.72
N ILE A 87 12.23 2.88 12.57
CA ILE A 87 13.61 3.10 12.14
C ILE A 87 14.08 1.99 11.18
N THR A 88 13.73 0.74 11.47
CA THR A 88 14.12 -0.42 10.65
C THR A 88 13.52 -0.35 9.26
N ILE A 89 12.22 -0.03 9.15
CA ILE A 89 11.55 0.15 7.87
C ILE A 89 12.20 1.30 7.09
N LEU A 90 12.46 2.43 7.75
CA LEU A 90 13.09 3.58 7.09
C LEU A 90 14.53 3.31 6.62
N MET A 91 15.30 2.48 7.33
CA MET A 91 16.65 2.12 6.91
C MET A 91 16.66 1.13 5.73
N ASN A 92 15.68 0.24 5.66
CA ASN A 92 15.60 -0.80 4.63
C ASN A 92 14.82 -0.36 3.38
N LEU A 93 14.17 0.80 3.41
CA LEU A 93 13.38 1.31 2.31
C LEU A 93 14.25 1.62 1.09
N LYS A 94 14.10 0.80 0.04
CA LYS A 94 14.67 1.04 -1.29
C LYS A 94 13.56 1.57 -2.20
N VAL A 95 13.76 2.77 -2.73
CA VAL A 95 12.84 3.31 -3.74
C VAL A 95 13.29 2.79 -5.09
N VAL A 96 12.41 2.03 -5.73
CA VAL A 96 12.58 1.60 -7.11
C VAL A 96 11.65 2.49 -7.94
N GLU A 97 12.22 3.23 -8.89
CA GLU A 97 11.43 3.86 -9.92
C GLU A 97 10.80 2.73 -10.74
N GLN A 98 9.47 2.59 -10.64
CA GLN A 98 8.77 1.78 -11.62
C GLN A 98 9.00 2.46 -12.98
N PRO A 99 9.55 1.78 -13.99
CA PRO A 99 9.49 2.29 -15.34
C PRO A 99 8.02 2.55 -15.58
N LYS A 100 7.69 3.80 -15.93
CA LYS A 100 6.33 4.15 -16.34
C LYS A 100 6.01 3.21 -17.49
N GLU A 101 5.29 2.13 -17.22
CA GLU A 101 4.44 1.54 -18.23
C GLU A 101 3.57 2.72 -18.63
N GLU A 102 3.86 3.26 -19.82
CA GLU A 102 2.98 4.18 -20.50
C GLU A 102 1.62 3.52 -20.42
N ALA A 103 0.79 4.01 -19.50
CA ALA A 103 -0.62 3.76 -19.51
C ALA A 103 -1.06 4.27 -20.88
N ASN A 104 -1.06 3.37 -21.85
CA ASN A 104 -1.71 3.50 -23.13
C ASN A 104 -3.22 3.52 -22.83
N SER A 105 -3.68 4.50 -22.05
CA SER A 105 -4.94 5.15 -22.30
C SER A 105 -4.79 5.91 -23.62
N LYS A 106 -4.65 5.15 -24.71
CA LYS A 106 -5.17 5.58 -26.00
C LYS A 106 -6.68 5.69 -25.78
N THR A 107 -7.12 6.85 -25.31
CA THR A 107 -8.47 7.31 -25.65
C THR A 107 -8.57 7.14 -27.16
N ASN A 108 -9.44 6.24 -27.57
CA ASN A 108 -9.70 5.88 -28.97
C ASN A 108 -10.39 7.02 -29.73
N GLU A 109 -9.99 8.27 -29.53
CA GLU A 109 -10.59 9.43 -30.19
C GLU A 109 -10.09 9.59 -31.64
N GLY A 110 -8.91 9.03 -31.96
CA GLY A 110 -8.35 9.07 -33.31
C GLY A 110 -8.83 7.98 -34.29
N ILE A 111 -9.60 6.97 -33.84
CA ILE A 111 -10.04 5.84 -34.69
C ILE A 111 -11.49 6.01 -35.15
N LEU A 112 -12.31 6.83 -34.49
CA LEU A 112 -13.73 7.00 -34.83
C LEU A 112 -13.97 7.70 -36.18
N ASN A 113 -13.00 8.49 -36.68
CA ASN A 113 -13.15 9.30 -37.89
C ASN A 113 -12.38 8.78 -39.11
N ASN A 114 -11.83 7.57 -39.08
CA ASN A 114 -11.15 7.00 -40.24
C ASN A 114 -12.18 6.36 -41.20
N PRO A 115 -12.28 6.78 -42.47
CA PRO A 115 -13.31 6.32 -43.42
C PRO A 115 -13.32 4.81 -43.69
N LYS A 116 -12.29 4.08 -43.24
CA LYS A 116 -12.17 2.61 -43.36
C LYS A 116 -12.55 1.84 -42.10
N CYS A 117 -13.10 2.49 -41.07
CA CYS A 117 -13.55 1.79 -39.87
C CYS A 117 -14.91 1.12 -40.08
N LEU A 118 -15.07 -0.11 -39.57
CA LEU A 118 -16.33 -0.87 -39.68
C LEU A 118 -17.55 -0.12 -39.14
N LEU A 119 -17.37 0.70 -38.09
CA LEU A 119 -18.44 1.55 -37.53
C LEU A 119 -18.92 2.65 -38.51
N VAL A 120 -18.07 3.06 -39.45
CA VAL A 120 -18.37 4.08 -40.46
C VAL A 120 -18.94 3.45 -41.73
N ILE A 121 -18.41 2.29 -42.13
CA ILE A 121 -18.82 1.55 -43.33
C ILE A 121 -20.21 0.90 -43.13
N ASN A 122 -20.45 0.29 -41.97
CA ASN A 122 -21.66 -0.48 -41.69
C ASN A 122 -22.49 0.18 -40.58
N LYS A 123 -22.99 1.40 -40.82
CA LYS A 123 -23.80 2.15 -39.82
C LYS A 123 -25.12 1.47 -39.44
N GLU A 124 -25.71 0.69 -40.36
CA GLU A 124 -27.07 0.15 -40.20
C GLU A 124 -27.14 -1.39 -40.21
N GLN A 125 -26.01 -2.07 -40.44
CA GLN A 125 -25.94 -3.53 -40.47
C GLN A 125 -25.33 -4.08 -39.18
N LYS A 126 -25.82 -5.26 -38.76
CA LYS A 126 -25.29 -5.97 -37.60
C LYS A 126 -23.89 -6.51 -37.92
N ILE A 127 -22.87 -5.80 -37.42
CA ILE A 127 -21.46 -6.19 -37.59
C ILE A 127 -21.20 -7.52 -36.87
N SER A 128 -20.57 -8.48 -37.56
CA SER A 128 -20.25 -9.77 -36.95
C SER A 128 -19.10 -9.64 -35.96
N ARG A 129 -19.19 -10.33 -34.82
CA ARG A 129 -18.19 -10.28 -33.73
C ARG A 129 -16.76 -10.61 -34.21
N ASN A 130 -16.62 -11.42 -35.26
CA ASN A 130 -15.33 -11.83 -35.84
C ASN A 130 -14.96 -11.12 -37.16
N GLU A 131 -15.77 -10.17 -37.61
CA GLU A 131 -15.52 -9.40 -38.83
C GLU A 131 -14.23 -8.58 -38.70
N ARG A 132 -13.41 -8.57 -39.75
CA ARG A 132 -12.11 -7.87 -39.74
C ARG A 132 -12.30 -6.44 -40.17
N CYS A 133 -11.73 -5.50 -39.41
CA CYS A 133 -11.72 -4.10 -39.77
C CYS A 133 -10.53 -3.80 -40.69
N GLU A 134 -10.77 -3.14 -41.82
CA GLU A 134 -9.71 -2.75 -42.75
C GLU A 134 -8.81 -1.65 -42.17
N ALA A 135 -9.36 -0.77 -41.32
CA ALA A 135 -8.58 0.28 -40.67
C ALA A 135 -7.62 -0.24 -39.58
N THR A 136 -7.96 -1.34 -38.90
CA THR A 136 -7.16 -1.84 -37.75
C THR A 136 -6.62 -3.26 -37.93
N GLY A 137 -7.02 -3.98 -38.98
CA GLY A 137 -6.65 -5.38 -39.26
C GLY A 137 -7.15 -6.40 -38.23
N LYS A 138 -7.79 -5.95 -37.14
CA LYS A 138 -8.25 -6.76 -36.02
C LYS A 138 -9.71 -7.16 -36.19
N LYS A 139 -10.11 -8.26 -35.54
CA LYS A 139 -11.52 -8.66 -35.40
C LYS A 139 -12.29 -7.60 -34.59
N PHE A 140 -13.56 -7.38 -34.90
CA PHE A 140 -14.41 -6.40 -34.21
C PHE A 140 -14.36 -6.52 -32.67
N LYS A 141 -14.46 -7.74 -32.14
CA LYS A 141 -14.33 -8.03 -30.69
C LYS A 141 -13.01 -7.63 -30.02
N ASN A 142 -11.94 -7.44 -30.80
CA ASN A 142 -10.61 -7.10 -30.31
C ASN A 142 -10.24 -5.63 -30.64
N CYS A 143 -11.21 -4.84 -31.12
CA CYS A 143 -11.00 -3.45 -31.54
C CYS A 143 -12.13 -2.56 -30.99
N CYS A 144 -13.19 -2.32 -31.77
CA CYS A 144 -14.28 -1.40 -31.40
C CYS A 144 -15.34 -2.04 -30.47
N GLY A 145 -15.36 -3.37 -30.36
CA GLY A 145 -16.23 -4.12 -29.46
C GLY A 145 -15.49 -4.83 -28.33
N ALA A 146 -14.31 -4.33 -27.95
CA ALA A 146 -13.58 -4.78 -26.77
C ALA A 146 -14.25 -4.15 -25.54
N LEU A 147 -14.87 -5.00 -24.71
CA LEU A 147 -15.28 -4.66 -23.34
C LEU A 147 -14.10 -4.88 -22.40
#